data_AF-A0A950RKC0-F1
#
_entry.id   AF-A0A950RKC0-F1
#
_cell.length_a   1.000
_cell.length_b   1.000
_cell.length_c   1.000
_cell.angle_alpha   90.00
_cell.angle_beta   90.00
_cell.angle_gamma   90.00
#
_symmetry.space_group_name_H-M   'P 1'
#
loop_
_entity.id
_entity.type
_entity.pdbx_description
1 polymer ?
#
loop_
_entity_poly.entity_id
_entity_poly.type
_entity_poly.pdbx_seq_one_letter_code
_entity_poly.pdbx_strand_id
1 'polypeptide(L)'
;MILRRFSLAAWSLAVVNVFFGLLGLLIGGVNFYQFTTESVSGFQPEKGSTRAVSELHFFQQTFLSRLVLTIPSLSWVEAGKGLAMLVLGILLILVGIGCVNFGPRVRKLALGYCLCTLVLHLAYLVYDFTVIQPVIEDLLVKSGAFQNPPSLFSGMNLATLVPAGLFMGHAFILLLLMLLLRPEPEPEPAASPRTAGGKDRRQERDLLDEEEIAPEKPRAKKAVKGPKAAPPVSPEPKKASPTASGIRFHCPSCNRKLLLPESARGKKIRCPSCKATVEAPAG
;
A
#
# COMPACT_ATOMS: atom_id res chain seq x y z
N MET A 1 46.34 5.33 5.98
CA MET A 1 46.16 5.29 4.50
C MET A 1 45.01 4.38 4.01
N ILE A 2 44.22 3.74 4.88
CA ILE A 2 43.17 2.78 4.49
C ILE A 2 41.87 3.44 3.97
N LEU A 3 41.66 4.73 4.24
CA LEU A 3 40.47 5.48 3.78
C LEU A 3 40.43 5.82 2.28
N ARG A 4 41.50 5.61 1.51
CA ARG A 4 41.61 6.12 0.13
C ARG A 4 41.18 5.16 -0.99
N ARG A 5 40.75 3.94 -0.66
CA ARG A 5 40.20 2.98 -1.63
C ARG A 5 38.73 2.66 -1.40
N PHE A 6 37.97 3.60 -0.81
CA PHE A 6 36.53 3.56 -1.05
C PHE A 6 36.33 3.75 -2.56
N SER A 7 35.80 2.71 -3.21
CA SER A 7 35.51 2.79 -4.63
C SER A 7 34.56 3.96 -4.85
N LEU A 8 34.81 4.76 -5.88
CA LEU A 8 33.93 5.86 -6.28
C LEU A 8 32.46 5.39 -6.39
N ALA A 9 32.26 4.11 -6.73
CA ALA A 9 30.97 3.42 -6.79
C ALA A 9 30.25 3.31 -5.43
N ALA A 10 30.97 3.15 -4.32
CA ALA A 10 30.37 3.12 -2.99
C ALA A 10 29.73 4.46 -2.62
N TRP A 11 30.49 5.52 -2.87
CA TRP A 11 30.07 6.89 -2.62
C TRP A 11 28.92 7.30 -3.54
N SER A 12 28.98 6.96 -4.83
CA SER A 12 27.87 7.26 -5.75
C SER A 12 26.59 6.54 -5.35
N LEU A 13 26.67 5.26 -4.93
CA LEU A 13 25.50 4.50 -4.48
C LEU A 13 24.91 5.06 -3.19
N ALA A 14 25.75 5.47 -2.24
CA ALA A 14 25.30 6.14 -1.01
C ALA A 14 24.57 7.46 -1.33
N VAL A 15 25.14 8.30 -2.19
CA VAL A 15 24.55 9.59 -2.59
C VAL A 15 23.22 9.39 -3.33
N VAL A 16 23.17 8.44 -4.27
CA VAL A 16 21.94 8.13 -5.00
C VAL A 16 20.84 7.63 -4.05
N ASN A 17 21.17 6.74 -3.11
CA ASN A 17 20.20 6.24 -2.13
C ASN A 17 19.66 7.37 -1.23
N VAL A 18 20.53 8.26 -0.76
CA VAL A 18 20.12 9.41 0.05
C VAL A 18 19.19 10.33 -0.75
N PHE A 19 19.54 10.62 -2.02
CA PHE A 19 18.70 11.45 -2.89
C PHE A 19 17.31 10.85 -3.11
N PHE A 20 17.23 9.57 -3.50
CA PHE A 20 15.95 8.88 -3.69
C PHE A 20 15.17 8.71 -2.38
N GLY A 21 15.87 8.55 -1.25
CA GLY A 21 15.25 8.47 0.07
C GLY A 21 14.61 9.80 0.48
N LEU A 22 15.29 10.92 0.24
CA LEU A 22 14.74 12.26 0.46
C LEU A 22 13.57 12.56 -0.49
N LEU A 23 13.67 12.16 -1.76
CA LEU A 23 12.57 12.29 -2.71
C LEU A 23 11.35 11.47 -2.27
N GLY A 24 11.57 10.24 -1.80
CA GLY A 24 10.52 9.39 -1.24
C GLY A 24 9.88 9.98 0.01
N LEU A 25 10.68 10.59 0.90
CA LEU A 25 10.18 11.32 2.06
C LEU A 25 9.35 12.54 1.68
N LEU A 26 9.79 13.32 0.69
CA LEU A 26 9.06 14.49 0.21
C LEU A 26 7.70 14.08 -0.38
N ILE A 27 7.71 13.11 -1.29
CA ILE A 27 6.47 12.62 -1.94
C ILE A 27 5.55 11.98 -0.90
N GLY A 28 6.07 11.11 -0.04
CA GLY A 28 5.30 10.48 1.03
C GLY A 28 4.73 11.50 2.01
N GLY A 29 5.51 12.53 2.36
CA GLY A 29 5.10 13.62 3.24
C GLY A 29 4.01 14.49 2.64
N VAL A 30 4.12 14.86 1.36
CA VAL A 30 3.07 15.63 0.66
C VAL A 30 1.78 14.81 0.57
N ASN A 31 1.86 13.53 0.20
CA ASN A 31 0.69 12.65 0.12
C ASN A 31 0.03 12.46 1.49
N PHE A 32 0.83 12.23 2.53
CA PHE A 32 0.32 12.08 3.89
C PHE A 32 -0.29 13.38 4.41
N TYR A 33 0.35 14.53 4.14
CA TYR A 33 -0.18 15.84 4.50
C TYR A 33 -1.53 16.08 3.83
N GLN A 34 -1.62 15.89 2.50
CA GLN A 34 -2.89 16.01 1.77
C GLN A 34 -3.99 15.17 2.38
N PHE A 35 -3.72 13.88 2.63
CA PHE A 35 -4.66 12.97 3.28
C PHE A 35 -5.12 13.47 4.66
N THR A 36 -4.18 13.94 5.51
CA THR A 36 -4.52 14.47 6.84
C THR A 36 -5.32 15.76 6.76
N THR A 37 -4.99 16.66 5.83
CA THR A 37 -5.74 17.91 5.66
C THR A 37 -7.16 17.63 5.20
N GLU A 38 -7.37 16.77 4.21
CA GLU A 38 -8.71 16.37 3.74
C GLU A 38 -9.56 15.70 4.83
N SER A 39 -8.91 15.00 5.76
CA SER A 39 -9.58 14.34 6.88
C SER A 39 -10.00 15.31 7.99
N VAL A 40 -9.28 16.42 8.17
CA VAL A 40 -9.45 17.34 9.32
C VAL A 40 -10.19 18.62 8.93
N SER A 41 -9.92 19.19 7.77
CA SER A 41 -10.61 20.39 7.32
C SER A 41 -11.99 20.02 6.76
N GLY A 42 -13.00 20.02 7.64
CA GLY A 42 -14.37 20.22 7.20
C GLY A 42 -14.40 21.44 6.26
N PHE A 43 -14.65 21.18 4.98
CA PHE A 43 -14.39 22.07 3.84
C PHE A 43 -14.80 23.53 4.10
N GLN A 44 -13.81 24.42 4.23
CA GLN A 44 -14.01 25.85 4.07
C GLN A 44 -13.62 26.21 2.64
N PRO A 45 -14.57 26.56 1.75
CA PRO A 45 -14.24 26.93 0.38
C PRO A 45 -13.38 28.20 0.39
N GLU A 46 -12.17 28.09 -0.18
CA GLU A 46 -11.25 29.21 -0.28
C GLU A 46 -11.84 30.27 -1.22
N LYS A 47 -12.11 31.47 -0.69
CA LYS A 47 -12.69 32.59 -1.44
C LYS A 47 -11.64 33.18 -2.37
N GLY A 48 -11.55 32.68 -3.60
CA GLY A 48 -10.67 33.26 -4.62
C GLY A 48 -10.31 32.36 -5.80
N SER A 49 -10.66 31.06 -5.75
CA SER A 49 -10.33 30.14 -6.84
C SER A 49 -11.14 30.45 -8.11
N THR A 50 -10.48 30.37 -9.27
CA THR A 50 -11.11 30.58 -10.57
C THR A 50 -12.20 29.53 -10.81
N ARG A 51 -13.30 29.92 -11.48
CA ARG A 51 -14.48 29.04 -11.71
C ARG A 51 -14.11 27.65 -12.27
N ALA A 52 -13.10 27.56 -13.14
CA ALA A 52 -12.68 26.30 -13.73
C ALA A 52 -12.02 25.36 -12.71
N VAL A 53 -11.19 25.90 -11.80
CA VAL A 53 -10.53 25.11 -10.76
C VAL A 53 -11.55 24.67 -9.69
N SER A 54 -12.52 25.52 -9.36
CA SER A 54 -13.56 25.15 -8.40
C SER A 54 -14.47 24.04 -8.91
N GLU A 55 -14.82 24.01 -10.20
CA GLU A 55 -15.59 22.89 -10.77
C GLU A 55 -14.79 21.58 -10.81
N LEU A 56 -13.52 21.63 -11.19
CA LEU A 56 -12.66 20.46 -11.18
C LEU A 56 -12.50 19.90 -9.76
N HIS A 57 -12.28 20.79 -8.78
CA HIS A 57 -12.14 20.40 -7.37
C HIS A 57 -13.46 19.82 -6.81
N PHE A 58 -14.59 20.44 -7.14
CA PHE A 58 -15.91 19.94 -6.75
C PHE A 58 -16.19 18.56 -7.34
N PHE A 59 -15.85 18.36 -8.62
CA PHE A 59 -15.98 17.06 -9.29
C PHE A 59 -15.09 16.02 -8.61
N GLN A 60 -13.80 16.32 -8.41
CA GLN A 60 -12.85 15.42 -7.76
C GLN A 60 -13.31 15.03 -6.35
N GLN A 61 -13.83 15.98 -5.56
CA GLN A 61 -14.30 15.73 -4.21
C GLN A 61 -15.60 14.91 -4.17
N THR A 62 -16.55 15.21 -5.07
CA THR A 62 -17.79 14.43 -5.20
C THR A 62 -17.49 13.01 -5.66
N PHE A 63 -16.48 12.85 -6.51
CA PHE A 63 -16.02 11.56 -6.98
C PHE A 63 -15.34 10.76 -5.86
N LEU A 64 -14.37 11.37 -5.16
CA LEU A 64 -13.65 10.74 -4.04
C LEU A 64 -14.60 10.31 -2.92
N SER A 65 -15.55 11.16 -2.53
CA SER A 65 -16.54 10.81 -1.51
C SER A 65 -17.40 9.60 -1.90
N ARG A 66 -17.80 9.49 -3.16
CA ARG A 66 -18.50 8.28 -3.66
C ARG A 66 -17.59 7.05 -3.71
N LEU A 67 -16.33 7.22 -4.07
CA LEU A 67 -15.34 6.14 -4.10
C LEU A 67 -15.10 5.57 -2.70
N VAL A 68 -14.89 6.43 -1.70
CA VAL A 68 -14.69 6.05 -0.30
C VAL A 68 -15.92 5.34 0.27
N LEU A 69 -17.13 5.77 -0.09
CA LEU A 69 -18.37 5.08 0.33
C LEU A 69 -18.52 3.70 -0.33
N THR A 70 -17.99 3.52 -1.53
CA THR A 70 -18.08 2.24 -2.25
C THR A 70 -17.02 1.26 -1.76
N ILE A 71 -15.84 1.75 -1.42
CA ILE A 71 -14.69 0.95 -0.99
C ILE A 71 -14.19 1.49 0.35
N PRO A 72 -14.74 1.03 1.49
CA PRO A 72 -14.31 1.50 2.81
C PRO A 72 -12.84 1.18 3.12
N SER A 73 -12.25 0.20 2.43
CA SER A 73 -10.81 -0.12 2.54
C SER A 73 -9.90 0.88 1.84
N LEU A 74 -10.43 1.73 0.95
CA LEU A 74 -9.61 2.63 0.14
C LEU A 74 -8.87 3.67 1.00
N SER A 75 -9.52 4.22 2.02
CA SER A 75 -8.91 5.19 2.94
C SER A 75 -7.71 4.59 3.67
N TRP A 76 -7.84 3.35 4.13
CA TRP A 76 -6.76 2.62 4.79
C TRP A 76 -5.59 2.31 3.86
N VAL A 77 -5.89 2.00 2.59
CA VAL A 77 -4.85 1.73 1.59
C VAL A 77 -4.08 3.01 1.23
N GLU A 78 -4.77 4.13 1.01
CA GLU A 78 -4.11 5.40 0.69
C GLU A 78 -3.29 5.96 1.88
N ALA A 79 -3.84 5.92 3.09
CA ALA A 79 -3.10 6.26 4.30
C ALA A 79 -1.88 5.34 4.50
N GLY A 80 -2.09 4.04 4.28
CA GLY A 80 -1.04 3.02 4.36
C GLY A 80 0.07 3.25 3.33
N LYS A 81 -0.26 3.68 2.12
CA LYS A 81 0.69 4.01 1.06
C LYS A 81 1.57 5.20 1.45
N GLY A 82 0.98 6.30 1.93
CA GLY A 82 1.73 7.47 2.39
C GLY A 82 2.71 7.12 3.51
N LEU A 83 2.23 6.37 4.51
CA LEU A 83 3.05 5.90 5.62
C LEU A 83 4.16 4.94 5.17
N ALA A 84 3.84 3.98 4.30
CA ALA A 84 4.81 3.02 3.78
C ALA A 84 5.91 3.73 2.98
N MET A 85 5.57 4.73 2.15
CA MET A 85 6.55 5.53 1.41
C MET A 85 7.46 6.34 2.36
N LEU A 86 6.92 6.90 3.44
CA LEU A 86 7.73 7.56 4.46
C LEU A 86 8.70 6.59 5.14
N VAL A 87 8.21 5.42 5.59
CA VAL A 87 9.04 4.40 6.25
C VAL A 87 10.12 3.88 5.29
N LEU A 88 9.77 3.60 4.04
CA LEU A 88 10.72 3.16 3.01
C LEU A 88 11.75 4.25 2.70
N GLY A 89 11.34 5.52 2.63
CA GLY A 89 12.26 6.65 2.44
C GLY A 89 13.29 6.74 3.58
N ILE A 90 12.87 6.61 4.84
CA ILE A 90 13.76 6.58 6.01
C ILE A 90 14.72 5.37 5.91
N LEU A 91 14.19 4.18 5.63
CA LEU A 91 15.00 2.97 5.49
C LEU A 91 16.04 3.10 4.37
N LEU A 92 15.68 3.72 3.24
CA LEU A 92 16.60 3.94 2.13
C LEU A 92 17.74 4.90 2.51
N ILE A 93 17.46 5.95 3.28
CA ILE A 93 18.49 6.86 3.82
C ILE A 93 19.42 6.10 4.77
N LEU A 94 18.87 5.30 5.70
CA LEU A 94 19.66 4.49 6.62
C LEU A 94 20.54 3.46 5.89
N VAL A 95 20.01 2.84 4.83
CA VAL A 95 20.77 1.94 3.96
C VAL A 95 21.87 2.72 3.21
N GLY A 96 21.58 3.91 2.69
CA GLY A 96 22.55 4.78 2.03
C GLY A 96 23.73 5.16 2.94
N ILE A 97 23.44 5.60 4.17
CA ILE A 97 24.47 5.90 5.18
C ILE A 97 25.22 4.62 5.57
N GLY A 98 24.50 3.52 5.77
CA GLY A 98 25.08 2.22 6.12
C GLY A 98 26.03 1.67 5.05
N CYS A 99 25.77 1.94 3.76
CA CYS A 99 26.63 1.51 2.66
C CYS A 99 28.05 2.08 2.77
N VAL A 100 28.23 3.22 3.42
CA VAL A 100 29.57 3.79 3.69
C VAL A 100 30.35 2.91 4.67
N ASN A 101 29.70 2.12 5.52
CA ASN A 101 30.36 1.31 6.54
C ASN A 101 30.54 -0.17 6.13
N PHE A 102 30.14 -0.57 4.91
CA PHE A 102 30.30 -1.90 4.29
C PHE A 102 30.11 -3.14 5.18
N GLY A 103 29.30 -3.05 6.24
CA GLY A 103 29.08 -4.18 7.13
C GLY A 103 28.25 -5.28 6.43
N PRO A 104 28.53 -6.58 6.68
CA PRO A 104 27.74 -7.69 6.13
C PRO A 104 26.26 -7.63 6.52
N ARG A 105 25.94 -6.96 7.64
CA ARG A 105 24.57 -6.70 8.09
C ARG A 105 23.85 -5.68 7.21
N VAL A 106 24.53 -4.63 6.76
CA VAL A 106 23.95 -3.58 5.90
C VAL A 106 23.53 -4.17 4.57
N ARG A 107 24.33 -5.08 3.99
CA ARG A 107 23.98 -5.75 2.73
C ARG A 107 22.68 -6.55 2.84
N LYS A 108 22.50 -7.29 3.94
CA LYS A 108 21.25 -8.04 4.20
C LYS A 108 20.05 -7.10 4.32
N LEU A 109 20.22 -5.96 5.01
CA LEU A 109 19.17 -4.94 5.10
C LEU A 109 18.85 -4.32 3.74
N ALA A 110 19.85 -4.00 2.93
CA ALA A 110 19.67 -3.44 1.59
C ALA A 110 18.91 -4.42 0.67
N LEU A 111 19.26 -5.71 0.69
CA LEU A 111 18.55 -6.76 -0.04
C LEU A 111 17.09 -6.89 0.42
N GLY A 112 16.87 -6.91 1.73
CA GLY A 112 15.53 -6.94 2.32
C GLY A 112 14.69 -5.73 1.90
N TYR A 113 15.28 -4.54 1.92
CA TYR A 113 14.65 -3.30 1.46
C TYR A 113 14.26 -3.37 -0.03
N CYS A 114 15.17 -3.83 -0.91
CA CYS A 114 14.90 -3.92 -2.35
C CYS A 114 13.75 -4.89 -2.64
N LEU A 115 13.78 -6.07 -2.01
CA LEU A 115 12.74 -7.08 -2.18
C LEU A 115 11.38 -6.58 -1.66
N CYS A 116 11.37 -5.99 -0.47
CA CYS A 116 10.16 -5.45 0.15
C CYS A 116 9.56 -4.33 -0.72
N THR A 117 10.38 -3.39 -1.18
CA THR A 117 9.95 -2.27 -2.04
C THR A 117 9.35 -2.77 -3.36
N LEU A 118 9.99 -3.77 -3.99
CA LEU A 118 9.54 -4.34 -5.26
C LEU A 118 8.20 -5.07 -5.09
N VAL A 119 8.06 -5.88 -4.05
CA VAL A 119 6.80 -6.58 -3.74
C VAL A 119 5.68 -5.58 -3.42
N LEU A 120 5.96 -4.54 -2.64
CA LEU A 120 4.97 -3.54 -2.26
C LEU A 120 4.47 -2.74 -3.47
N HIS A 121 5.38 -2.29 -4.34
CA HIS A 121 4.99 -1.56 -5.56
C HIS A 121 4.23 -2.45 -6.54
N LEU A 122 4.65 -3.71 -6.70
CA LEU A 122 3.93 -4.66 -7.54
C LEU A 122 2.52 -4.93 -7.00
N ALA A 123 2.38 -5.15 -5.70
CA ALA A 123 1.09 -5.33 -5.05
C ALA A 123 0.17 -4.10 -5.23
N TYR A 124 0.74 -2.90 -5.09
CA TYR A 124 0.00 -1.66 -5.31
C TYR A 124 -0.45 -1.49 -6.76
N LEU A 125 0.41 -1.81 -7.74
CA LEU A 125 0.03 -1.79 -9.15
C LEU A 125 -1.11 -2.78 -9.44
N VAL A 126 -1.02 -4.01 -8.93
CA VAL A 126 -2.10 -4.99 -9.09
C VAL A 126 -3.40 -4.47 -8.46
N TYR A 127 -3.34 -3.90 -7.25
CA TYR A 127 -4.50 -3.31 -6.59
C TYR A 127 -5.12 -2.17 -7.40
N ASP A 128 -4.29 -1.26 -7.92
CA ASP A 128 -4.75 -0.13 -8.73
C ASP A 128 -5.47 -0.63 -9.99
N PHE A 129 -4.86 -1.54 -10.75
CA PHE A 129 -5.45 -2.09 -11.97
C PHE A 129 -6.70 -2.95 -11.73
N THR A 130 -6.72 -3.75 -10.67
CA THR A 130 -7.80 -4.74 -10.47
C THR A 130 -8.97 -4.20 -9.65
N VAL A 131 -8.74 -3.21 -8.78
CA VAL A 131 -9.77 -2.71 -7.85
C VAL A 131 -10.13 -1.27 -8.15
N ILE A 132 -9.15 -0.38 -8.30
CA ILE A 132 -9.41 1.06 -8.44
C ILE A 132 -9.93 1.38 -9.85
N GLN A 133 -9.20 0.98 -10.89
CA GLN A 133 -9.52 1.29 -12.29
C GLN A 133 -10.96 0.92 -12.70
N PRO A 134 -11.46 -0.30 -12.48
CA PRO A 134 -12.82 -0.65 -12.92
C PRO A 134 -13.91 0.16 -12.18
N VAL A 135 -13.67 0.54 -10.93
CA VAL A 135 -14.59 1.38 -10.16
C VAL A 135 -14.57 2.81 -10.67
N ILE A 136 -13.39 3.32 -11.02
CA ILE A 136 -13.28 4.64 -11.66
C ILE A 136 -14.05 4.66 -12.98
N GLU A 137 -13.87 3.65 -13.83
CA GLU A 137 -14.57 3.53 -15.12
C GLU A 137 -16.10 3.51 -14.95
N ASP A 138 -16.62 2.68 -14.05
CA ASP A 138 -18.06 2.59 -13.78
C ASP A 138 -18.63 3.91 -13.26
N LEU A 139 -17.91 4.60 -12.37
CA LEU A 139 -18.32 5.91 -11.86
C LEU A 139 -18.24 6.99 -12.95
N LEU A 140 -17.23 6.95 -13.82
CA LEU A 140 -17.08 7.91 -14.92
C LEU A 140 -18.25 7.76 -15.91
N VAL A 141 -18.58 6.53 -16.31
CA VAL A 141 -19.70 6.25 -17.22
C VAL A 141 -21.03 6.68 -16.58
N LYS A 142 -21.26 6.38 -15.30
CA LYS A 142 -22.47 6.78 -14.58
C LYS A 142 -22.61 8.29 -14.39
N SER A 143 -21.50 9.02 -14.34
CA SER A 143 -21.53 10.47 -14.19
C SER A 143 -21.99 11.19 -15.46
N GLY A 144 -21.97 10.52 -16.62
CA GLY A 144 -22.26 11.13 -17.92
C GLY A 144 -21.27 12.22 -18.33
N ALA A 145 -20.18 12.42 -17.56
CA ALA A 145 -19.19 13.47 -17.81
C ALA A 145 -18.40 13.25 -19.11
N PHE A 146 -18.33 11.99 -19.59
CA PHE A 146 -17.66 11.65 -20.84
C PHE A 146 -18.52 10.68 -21.65
N GLN A 147 -19.15 11.18 -22.72
CA GLN A 147 -19.93 10.34 -23.66
C GLN A 147 -19.02 9.47 -24.54
N ASN A 148 -17.78 9.88 -24.73
CA ASN A 148 -16.71 9.08 -25.32
C ASN A 148 -15.54 9.23 -24.35
N PRO A 149 -15.14 8.22 -23.57
CA PRO A 149 -13.94 8.35 -22.76
C PRO A 149 -12.78 8.53 -23.75
N PRO A 150 -12.21 9.74 -23.90
CA PRO A 150 -11.01 9.85 -24.71
C PRO A 150 -9.94 8.98 -24.03
N SER A 151 -8.88 8.64 -24.74
CA SER A 151 -7.68 7.97 -24.22
C SER A 151 -6.97 8.73 -23.09
N LEU A 152 -7.62 9.70 -22.42
CA LEU A 152 -7.26 10.29 -21.14
C LEU A 152 -7.00 9.23 -20.05
N PHE A 153 -7.57 8.02 -20.16
CA PHE A 153 -7.16 6.88 -19.33
C PHE A 153 -5.70 6.47 -19.54
N SER A 154 -5.13 6.64 -20.75
CA SER A 154 -3.68 6.52 -20.95
C SER A 154 -2.89 7.60 -20.21
N GLY A 155 -3.47 8.80 -20.02
CA GLY A 155 -2.82 9.92 -19.35
C GLY A 155 -2.78 9.79 -17.83
N MET A 156 -3.90 9.42 -17.20
CA MET A 156 -3.95 9.23 -15.74
C MET A 156 -3.13 8.02 -15.28
N ASN A 157 -3.07 6.97 -16.10
CA ASN A 157 -2.18 5.84 -15.84
C ASN A 157 -0.71 6.27 -15.89
N LEU A 158 -0.34 7.22 -16.75
CA LEU A 158 1.05 7.67 -16.86
C LEU A 158 1.54 8.37 -15.58
N ALA A 159 0.69 9.17 -14.93
CA ALA A 159 1.05 9.88 -13.70
C ALA A 159 1.33 8.93 -12.53
N THR A 160 0.67 7.77 -12.49
CA THR A 160 0.90 6.74 -11.45
C THR A 160 1.99 5.74 -11.85
N LEU A 161 2.00 5.31 -13.12
CA LEU A 161 2.94 4.32 -13.65
C LEU A 161 4.36 4.87 -13.74
N VAL A 162 4.57 6.14 -14.11
CA VAL A 162 5.91 6.70 -14.26
C VAL A 162 6.65 6.73 -12.92
N PRO A 163 6.10 7.28 -11.82
CA PRO A 163 6.75 7.21 -10.52
C PRO A 163 6.94 5.76 -10.05
N ALA A 164 5.90 4.91 -10.16
CA ALA A 164 6.01 3.52 -9.74
C ALA A 164 7.10 2.76 -10.51
N GLY A 165 7.18 2.96 -11.83
CA GLY A 165 8.20 2.39 -12.69
C GLY A 165 9.59 2.92 -12.38
N LEU A 166 9.74 4.21 -12.09
CA LEU A 166 11.01 4.80 -11.67
C LEU A 166 11.51 4.20 -10.36
N PHE A 167 10.64 4.06 -9.36
CA PHE A 167 10.98 3.44 -8.07
C PHE A 167 11.30 1.96 -8.21
N MET A 168 10.50 1.21 -8.98
CA MET A 168 10.78 -0.21 -9.25
C MET A 168 12.09 -0.40 -10.03
N GLY A 169 12.34 0.43 -11.04
CA GLY A 169 13.57 0.41 -11.82
C GLY A 169 14.80 0.71 -10.96
N HIS A 170 14.70 1.73 -10.08
CA HIS A 170 15.75 2.03 -9.12
C HIS A 170 16.01 0.87 -8.15
N ALA A 171 14.96 0.29 -7.56
CA ALA A 171 15.08 -0.86 -6.66
C ALA A 171 15.69 -2.08 -7.37
N PHE A 172 15.34 -2.32 -8.64
CA PHE A 172 15.90 -3.39 -9.44
C PHE A 172 17.38 -3.16 -9.76
N ILE A 173 17.77 -1.93 -10.13
CA ILE A 173 19.17 -1.57 -10.37
C ILE A 173 20.00 -1.75 -9.08
N LEU A 174 19.48 -1.32 -7.92
CA LEU A 174 20.15 -1.53 -6.64
C LEU A 174 20.31 -3.02 -6.32
N LEU A 175 19.26 -3.82 -6.53
CA LEU A 175 19.31 -5.26 -6.33
C LEU A 175 20.38 -5.90 -7.22
N LEU A 176 20.41 -5.54 -8.51
CA LEU A 176 21.38 -6.05 -9.48
C LEU A 176 22.81 -5.63 -9.11
N LEU A 177 23.03 -4.37 -8.74
CA LEU A 177 24.32 -3.89 -8.25
C LEU A 177 24.77 -4.66 -7.00
N MET A 178 23.87 -4.93 -6.06
CA MET A 178 24.18 -5.67 -4.83
C MET A 178 24.47 -7.16 -5.08
N LEU A 179 23.91 -7.73 -6.15
CA LEU A 179 24.21 -9.09 -6.58
C LEU A 179 25.54 -9.17 -7.34
N LEU A 180 25.85 -8.18 -8.18
CA LEU A 180 27.08 -8.11 -8.96
C LEU A 180 28.30 -7.71 -8.12
N LEU A 181 28.14 -6.81 -7.15
CA LEU A 181 29.16 -6.46 -6.17
C LEU A 181 29.25 -7.57 -5.12
N ARG A 182 29.73 -8.75 -5.55
CA ARG A 182 30.12 -9.80 -4.61
C ARG A 182 31.34 -9.25 -3.85
N PRO A 183 31.30 -9.19 -2.51
CA PRO A 183 32.50 -8.90 -1.75
C PRO A 183 33.51 -9.95 -2.17
N GLU A 184 34.73 -9.52 -2.50
CA GLU A 184 35.82 -10.48 -2.64
C GLU A 184 35.85 -11.32 -1.37
N PRO A 185 36.00 -12.65 -1.49
CA PRO A 185 36.15 -13.49 -0.31
C PRO A 185 37.28 -12.87 0.51
N GLU A 186 37.00 -12.54 1.78
CA GLU A 186 38.06 -12.10 2.69
C GLU A 186 39.20 -13.11 2.54
N PRO A 187 40.44 -12.65 2.32
CA PRO A 187 41.56 -13.55 2.16
C PRO A 187 41.57 -14.45 3.37
N GLU A 188 41.28 -15.74 3.13
CA GLU A 188 41.17 -16.76 4.16
C GLU A 188 42.40 -16.58 5.07
N PRO A 189 42.22 -16.31 6.38
CA PRO A 189 43.29 -15.81 7.24
C PRO A 189 44.44 -16.78 7.09
N ALA A 190 45.50 -16.32 6.39
CA ALA A 190 46.54 -17.17 5.83
C ALA A 190 46.92 -18.16 6.91
N ALA A 191 46.56 -19.44 6.69
CA ALA A 191 46.48 -20.46 7.72
C ALA A 191 47.63 -20.24 8.70
N SER A 192 47.29 -19.70 9.87
CA SER A 192 48.29 -19.29 10.85
C SER A 192 49.27 -20.45 10.94
N PRO A 193 50.57 -20.24 10.66
CA PRO A 193 51.52 -21.34 10.59
C PRO A 193 51.36 -22.08 11.90
N ARG A 194 50.79 -23.28 11.84
CA ARG A 194 50.60 -24.13 13.00
C ARG A 194 51.98 -24.24 13.59
N THR A 195 52.21 -23.51 14.68
CA THR A 195 53.43 -23.65 15.45
C THR A 195 53.44 -25.12 15.83
N ALA A 196 54.36 -25.86 15.23
CA ALA A 196 54.50 -27.31 15.39
C ALA A 196 55.01 -27.68 16.81
N GLY A 197 54.79 -26.82 17.80
CA GLY A 197 55.25 -26.96 19.17
C GLY A 197 54.14 -26.61 20.15
N GLY A 198 53.35 -27.61 20.53
CA GLY A 198 52.28 -27.45 21.51
C GLY A 198 51.73 -28.79 21.97
N LYS A 199 52.63 -29.70 22.37
CA LYS A 199 52.26 -31.07 22.80
C LYS A 199 51.86 -31.17 24.28
N ASP A 200 52.02 -30.14 25.11
CA ASP A 200 51.95 -30.34 26.58
C ASP A 200 50.86 -29.58 27.36
N ARG A 201 49.98 -28.79 26.71
CA ARG A 201 48.91 -28.06 27.45
C ARG A 201 47.57 -28.80 27.58
N ARG A 202 47.55 -30.12 27.35
CA ARG A 202 46.35 -30.95 27.52
C ARG A 202 46.17 -31.49 28.95
N GLN A 203 47.10 -31.25 29.87
CA GLN A 203 47.04 -31.85 31.22
C GLN A 203 46.58 -30.89 32.33
N GLU A 204 46.36 -29.60 32.04
CA GLU A 204 46.03 -28.60 33.07
C GLU A 204 44.55 -28.17 33.09
N ARG A 205 43.71 -28.78 32.25
CA ARG A 205 42.28 -28.43 32.15
C ARG A 205 41.33 -29.56 32.58
N ASP A 206 41.85 -30.57 33.27
CA ASP A 206 41.05 -31.68 33.83
C ASP A 206 40.86 -31.55 35.34
N LEU A 207 41.25 -30.43 35.97
CA LEU A 207 41.38 -30.35 37.44
C LEU A 207 40.60 -29.23 38.14
N LEU A 208 39.81 -28.39 37.45
CA LEU A 208 39.21 -27.22 38.13
C LEU A 208 37.74 -26.90 37.86
N ASP A 209 36.95 -27.73 37.19
CA ASP A 209 35.51 -27.44 37.05
C ASP A 209 34.63 -28.70 37.20
N GLU A 210 34.80 -29.41 38.32
CA GLU A 210 33.73 -30.23 38.94
C GLU A 210 33.08 -29.39 40.05
N GLU A 211 32.27 -28.38 39.72
CA GLU A 211 31.33 -27.84 40.72
C GLU A 211 30.00 -27.40 40.09
N GLU A 212 28.99 -28.18 40.44
CA GLU A 212 27.59 -27.84 40.62
C GLU A 212 26.63 -27.76 39.43
N ILE A 213 25.99 -28.92 39.27
CA ILE A 213 24.76 -29.22 38.56
C ILE A 213 23.59 -28.43 39.15
N ALA A 214 22.84 -27.71 38.30
CA ALA A 214 21.43 -27.40 38.54
C ALA A 214 20.58 -27.82 37.32
N PRO A 215 19.55 -28.68 37.48
CA PRO A 215 18.75 -29.17 36.37
C PRO A 215 17.64 -28.17 35.98
N GLU A 216 17.80 -27.50 34.83
CA GLU A 216 16.74 -26.63 34.30
C GLU A 216 15.63 -27.45 33.60
N LYS A 217 14.63 -27.78 34.41
CA LYS A 217 13.19 -28.01 34.15
C LYS A 217 12.73 -28.10 32.67
N PRO A 218 12.15 -29.25 32.23
CA PRO A 218 11.56 -29.36 30.90
C PRO A 218 10.24 -28.59 30.81
N ARG A 219 10.22 -27.47 30.08
CA ARG A 219 8.98 -26.72 29.79
C ARG A 219 8.15 -27.44 28.73
N ALA A 220 7.01 -27.93 29.21
CA ALA A 220 5.86 -28.52 28.55
C ALA A 220 5.58 -28.05 27.10
N LYS A 221 5.49 -29.05 26.22
CA LYS A 221 4.87 -28.97 24.90
C LYS A 221 3.40 -28.54 25.07
N LYS A 222 3.06 -27.31 24.69
CA LYS A 222 1.65 -26.91 24.51
C LYS A 222 1.15 -27.53 23.20
N ALA A 223 0.30 -28.54 23.34
CA ALA A 223 -0.56 -29.05 22.27
C ALA A 223 -1.49 -27.92 21.80
N VAL A 224 -1.27 -27.43 20.58
CA VAL A 224 -2.22 -26.53 19.91
C VAL A 224 -3.27 -27.39 19.23
N LYS A 225 -4.49 -27.14 19.69
CA LYS A 225 -5.79 -27.70 19.36
C LYS A 225 -6.06 -27.69 17.86
N GLY A 226 -6.64 -28.78 17.36
CA GLY A 226 -6.95 -29.02 15.96
C GLY A 226 -8.00 -28.08 15.34
N PRO A 227 -8.32 -28.30 14.05
CA PRO A 227 -9.09 -27.38 13.21
C PRO A 227 -10.53 -27.25 13.69
N LYS A 228 -10.94 -26.00 13.96
CA LYS A 228 -12.33 -25.65 14.27
C LYS A 228 -13.14 -25.70 12.97
N ALA A 229 -14.15 -26.56 12.99
CA ALA A 229 -15.11 -26.79 11.92
C ALA A 229 -15.69 -25.48 11.33
N ALA A 230 -15.83 -25.48 10.00
CA ALA A 230 -16.47 -24.44 9.23
C ALA A 230 -17.96 -24.28 9.61
N PRO A 231 -18.48 -23.05 9.72
CA PRO A 231 -19.91 -22.81 9.84
C PRO A 231 -20.64 -23.00 8.49
N PRO A 232 -21.95 -23.30 8.54
CA PRO A 232 -22.76 -23.68 7.38
C PRO A 232 -22.98 -22.51 6.41
N VAL A 233 -22.96 -22.88 5.14
CA VAL A 233 -23.25 -22.07 3.96
C VAL A 233 -24.56 -21.29 4.15
N SER A 234 -24.43 -19.97 4.30
CA SER A 234 -25.54 -19.03 4.24
C SER A 234 -26.00 -18.91 2.77
N PRO A 235 -27.31 -18.97 2.47
CA PRO A 235 -27.81 -18.98 1.10
C PRO A 235 -27.45 -17.69 0.36
N GLU A 236 -26.87 -17.88 -0.83
CA GLU A 236 -26.52 -16.84 -1.79
C GLU A 236 -27.67 -15.85 -2.01
N PRO A 237 -27.42 -14.53 -1.93
CA PRO A 237 -28.35 -13.52 -2.41
C PRO A 237 -28.44 -13.66 -3.94
N LYS A 238 -29.61 -14.06 -4.44
CA LYS A 238 -29.95 -14.02 -5.86
C LYS A 238 -29.51 -12.67 -6.46
N LYS A 239 -28.60 -12.75 -7.42
CA LYS A 239 -28.14 -11.66 -8.29
C LYS A 239 -29.31 -10.76 -8.67
N ALA A 240 -29.32 -9.54 -8.14
CA ALA A 240 -30.15 -8.47 -8.63
C ALA A 240 -29.59 -8.02 -9.98
N SER A 241 -30.28 -8.42 -11.04
CA SER A 241 -30.12 -7.92 -12.41
C SER A 241 -30.52 -6.42 -12.51
N PRO A 242 -30.14 -5.76 -13.61
CA PRO A 242 -29.58 -4.42 -13.59
C PRO A 242 -30.61 -3.30 -13.75
N THR A 243 -30.27 -2.11 -13.23
CA THR A 243 -30.68 -0.78 -13.72
C THR A 243 -32.10 -0.67 -14.27
N ALA A 244 -33.12 -0.89 -13.43
CA ALA A 244 -34.48 -0.49 -13.76
C ALA A 244 -34.61 1.02 -13.57
N SER A 245 -34.69 1.76 -14.68
CA SER A 245 -35.13 3.15 -14.76
C SER A 245 -36.52 3.29 -14.13
N GLY A 246 -36.55 3.66 -12.84
CA GLY A 246 -37.78 3.84 -12.08
C GLY A 246 -38.23 5.30 -12.00
N ILE A 247 -39.54 5.53 -12.03
CA ILE A 247 -40.16 6.84 -11.83
C ILE A 247 -40.02 7.22 -10.36
N ARG A 248 -39.47 8.41 -10.09
CA ARG A 248 -39.28 8.97 -8.75
C ARG A 248 -40.33 10.05 -8.49
N PHE A 249 -41.13 9.91 -7.44
CA PHE A 249 -42.03 10.96 -6.99
C PHE A 249 -42.22 10.96 -5.47
N HIS A 250 -42.84 12.00 -4.94
CA HIS A 250 -43.10 12.16 -3.52
C HIS A 250 -44.55 11.78 -3.19
N CYS A 251 -44.75 11.02 -2.11
CA CYS A 251 -46.09 10.71 -1.62
C CYS A 251 -46.78 12.00 -1.10
N PRO A 252 -47.99 12.35 -1.56
CA PRO A 252 -48.67 13.59 -1.15
C PRO A 252 -49.08 13.59 0.34
N SER A 253 -49.24 12.42 0.97
CA SER A 253 -49.67 12.33 2.37
C SER A 253 -48.53 12.44 3.38
N CYS A 254 -47.32 11.96 3.04
CA CYS A 254 -46.19 11.91 3.98
C CYS A 254 -44.86 12.44 3.43
N ASN A 255 -44.87 12.94 2.19
CA ASN A 255 -43.74 13.51 1.46
C ASN A 255 -42.51 12.60 1.28
N ARG A 256 -42.63 11.28 1.52
CA ARG A 256 -41.53 10.33 1.33
C ARG A 256 -41.30 10.07 -0.16
N LYS A 257 -40.02 10.02 -0.57
CA LYS A 257 -39.59 9.66 -1.93
C LYS A 257 -39.90 8.18 -2.21
N LEU A 258 -40.60 7.90 -3.30
CA LEU A 258 -40.91 6.56 -3.79
C LEU A 258 -40.25 6.35 -5.15
N LEU A 259 -39.71 5.15 -5.37
CA LEU A 259 -39.17 4.69 -6.65
C LEU A 259 -40.08 3.57 -7.15
N LEU A 260 -40.70 3.76 -8.31
CA LEU A 260 -41.58 2.76 -8.91
C LEU A 260 -41.09 2.30 -10.28
N PRO A 261 -41.28 1.02 -10.63
CA PRO A 261 -41.00 0.54 -11.97
C PRO A 261 -41.94 1.23 -12.97
N GLU A 262 -41.50 1.45 -14.21
CA GLU A 262 -42.32 2.07 -15.26
C GLU A 262 -43.65 1.34 -15.50
N SER A 263 -43.69 0.02 -15.27
CA SER A 263 -44.90 -0.81 -15.38
C SER A 263 -46.00 -0.46 -14.35
N ALA A 264 -45.70 0.38 -13.37
CA ALA A 264 -46.64 0.88 -12.37
C ALA A 264 -47.18 2.29 -12.67
N ARG A 265 -46.79 2.91 -13.81
CA ARG A 265 -47.32 4.22 -14.24
C ARG A 265 -48.84 4.17 -14.38
N GLY A 266 -49.54 5.16 -13.83
CA GLY A 266 -51.02 5.24 -13.83
C GLY A 266 -51.76 4.26 -12.92
N LYS A 267 -51.06 3.40 -12.15
CA LYS A 267 -51.71 2.47 -11.20
C LYS A 267 -51.83 3.09 -9.81
N LYS A 268 -52.89 2.69 -9.09
CA LYS A 268 -53.06 2.97 -7.65
C LYS A 268 -52.13 2.07 -6.85
N ILE A 269 -51.24 2.68 -6.08
CA ILE A 269 -50.27 1.99 -5.23
C ILE A 269 -50.45 2.41 -3.78
N ARG A 270 -50.06 1.57 -2.82
CA ARG A 270 -50.03 1.94 -1.40
C ARG A 270 -48.64 2.39 -0.99
N CYS A 271 -48.55 3.55 -0.33
CA CYS A 271 -47.30 4.03 0.23
C CYS A 271 -46.84 3.09 1.36
N PRO A 272 -45.59 2.59 1.34
CA PRO A 272 -45.08 1.69 2.39
C PRO A 272 -44.92 2.38 3.75
N SER A 273 -44.93 3.72 3.81
CA SER A 273 -44.73 4.47 5.06
C SER A 273 -46.02 4.86 5.76
N CYS A 274 -46.97 5.46 5.03
CA CYS A 274 -48.24 5.93 5.61
C CYS A 274 -49.45 5.09 5.22
N LYS A 275 -49.28 4.06 4.38
CA LYS A 275 -50.34 3.20 3.83
C LYS A 275 -51.41 3.90 2.99
N ALA A 276 -51.28 5.21 2.75
CA ALA A 276 -52.15 5.96 1.85
C ALA A 276 -52.09 5.40 0.43
N THR A 277 -53.24 5.37 -0.25
CA THR A 277 -53.33 4.96 -1.65
C THR A 277 -53.06 6.18 -2.53
N VAL A 278 -52.04 6.10 -3.37
CA VAL A 278 -51.57 7.19 -4.23
C VAL A 278 -51.59 6.70 -5.68
N GLU A 279 -52.01 7.54 -6.60
CA GLU A 279 -51.93 7.28 -8.04
C GLU A 279 -50.55 7.67 -8.56
N ALA A 280 -49.90 6.74 -9.27
CA ALA A 280 -48.62 7.04 -9.91
C ALA A 280 -48.85 7.99 -11.10
N PRO A 281 -48.03 9.06 -11.25
CA PRO A 281 -48.22 10.06 -12.30
C PRO A 281 -48.20 9.42 -13.69
N ALA A 282 -49.26 9.63 -14.47
CA ALA A 282 -49.32 9.30 -15.88
C ALA A 282 -48.55 10.38 -16.66
N GLY A 283 -47.23 10.27 -16.68
CA GLY A 283 -46.39 11.11 -17.52
C GLY A 283 -46.57 10.79 -19.00
#